data_AF-A0A9R1DDK7-F1
#
_entry.id   AF-A0A9R1DDK7-F1
#
_cell.length_a   1.000
_cell.length_b   1.000
_cell.length_c   1.000
_cell.angle_alpha   90.00
_cell.angle_beta   90.00
_cell.angle_gamma   90.00
#
_symmetry.space_group_name_H-M   'P 1'
#
loop_
_entity.id
_entity.type
_entity.pdbx_description
1 polymer ?
#
loop_
_entity_poly.entity_id
_entity_poly.type
_entity_poly.pdbx_seq_one_letter_code
_entity_poly.pdbx_strand_id
1 'polypeptide(L)'
;MEAMVRKVQQRVRKAREETERWDDLNSRLLSQFSNATTIITRLPVLGDAKNYGVLRCVPNIREDLLGKQMESLELIFVLMRETLEEFSGIAKGLSKVLRDTNQMVRGGSALSAKQLQLQVGILPTIADCLDGLRTLSDMHQAEYALKSSIISLLTWTSSSSDIAAMRQLLVDQPNIPKDEVQSIFDIIFADEIC
;
A
#
# COMPACT_ATOMS: atom_id res chain seq x y z
N MET A 1 13.57 22.38 -23.95
CA MET A 1 12.73 22.25 -22.75
C MET A 1 11.81 21.04 -22.86
N GLU A 2 11.02 20.96 -23.94
CA GLU A 2 10.13 19.83 -24.25
C GLU A 2 10.78 18.44 -24.10
N ALA A 3 11.95 18.19 -24.71
CA ALA A 3 12.64 16.89 -24.60
C ALA A 3 12.95 16.48 -23.13
N MET A 4 13.16 17.46 -22.24
CA MET A 4 13.36 17.20 -20.82
C MET A 4 12.04 16.85 -20.13
N VAL A 5 10.97 17.59 -20.41
CA VAL A 5 9.61 17.31 -19.90
C VAL A 5 9.19 15.89 -20.30
N ARG A 6 9.36 15.52 -21.57
CA ARG A 6 9.09 14.17 -22.08
C ARG A 6 9.85 13.08 -21.33
N LYS A 7 11.13 13.34 -21.00
CA LYS A 7 11.97 12.41 -20.24
C LYS A 7 11.51 12.25 -18.80
N VAL A 8 11.00 13.32 -18.18
CA VAL A 8 10.41 13.27 -16.83
C VAL A 8 9.06 12.56 -16.86
N GLN A 9 8.16 12.89 -17.79
CA GLN A 9 6.87 12.20 -17.99
C GLN A 9 7.06 10.69 -18.15
N GLN A 10 8.06 10.25 -18.94
CA GLN A 10 8.37 8.82 -19.10
C GLN A 10 8.74 8.12 -17.78
N ARG A 11 9.35 8.83 -16.83
CA ARG A 11 9.66 8.29 -15.50
C ARG A 11 8.43 8.26 -14.60
N VAL A 12 7.58 9.27 -14.68
CA VAL A 12 6.29 9.27 -13.98
C VAL A 12 5.39 8.14 -14.52
N ARG A 13 5.45 7.83 -15.82
CA ARG A 13 4.71 6.69 -16.39
C ARG A 13 5.11 5.36 -15.76
N LYS A 14 6.41 5.14 -15.56
CA LYS A 14 6.90 3.95 -14.84
C LYS A 14 6.43 3.92 -13.38
N ALA A 15 6.40 5.09 -12.73
CA ALA A 15 5.86 5.20 -11.37
C ALA A 15 4.36 4.84 -11.35
N ARG A 16 3.59 5.26 -12.35
CA ARG A 16 2.17 4.91 -12.50
C ARG A 16 1.95 3.39 -12.59
N GLU A 17 2.74 2.69 -13.39
CA GLU A 17 2.67 1.21 -13.49
C GLU A 17 2.90 0.54 -12.12
N GLU A 18 3.83 1.06 -11.31
CA GLU A 18 4.05 0.57 -9.94
C GLU A 18 2.86 0.89 -9.01
N THR A 19 2.21 2.04 -9.18
CA THR A 19 1.01 2.40 -8.40
C THR A 19 -0.22 1.56 -8.77
N GLU A 20 -0.35 1.10 -10.01
CA GLU A 20 -1.46 0.21 -10.40
C GLU A 20 -1.38 -1.13 -9.66
N ARG A 21 -0.16 -1.62 -9.41
CA ARG A 21 0.10 -2.84 -8.64
C ARG A 21 -0.28 -2.70 -7.16
N TRP A 22 -0.43 -1.47 -6.65
CA TRP A 22 -0.81 -1.21 -5.26
C TRP A 22 -2.21 -1.71 -4.93
N ASP A 23 -3.17 -1.52 -5.82
CA ASP A 23 -4.57 -1.90 -5.60
C ASP A 23 -4.75 -3.43 -5.53
N ASP A 24 -3.98 -4.17 -6.34
CA ASP A 24 -3.92 -5.63 -6.28
C ASP A 24 -3.35 -6.11 -4.93
N LEU A 25 -2.27 -5.49 -4.46
CA LEU A 25 -1.70 -5.78 -3.15
C LEU A 25 -2.67 -5.43 -2.01
N ASN A 26 -3.43 -4.35 -2.12
CA ASN A 26 -4.41 -3.97 -1.11
C ASN A 26 -5.55 -4.98 -1.03
N SER A 27 -6.03 -5.46 -2.19
CA SER A 27 -7.02 -6.52 -2.26
C SER A 27 -6.52 -7.82 -1.64
N ARG A 28 -5.26 -8.20 -1.92
CA ARG A 28 -4.61 -9.37 -1.32
C ARG A 28 -4.47 -9.22 0.20
N LEU A 29 -4.01 -8.07 0.69
CA LEU A 29 -3.86 -7.80 2.12
C LEU A 29 -5.21 -7.87 2.85
N LEU A 30 -6.27 -7.28 2.28
CA LEU A 30 -7.61 -7.33 2.84
C LEU A 30 -8.15 -8.76 2.94
N SER A 31 -7.89 -9.60 1.93
CA SER A 31 -8.25 -11.02 1.94
C SER A 31 -7.53 -11.78 3.07
N GLN A 32 -6.21 -11.59 3.19
CA GLN A 32 -5.42 -12.19 4.26
C GLN A 32 -5.87 -11.71 5.65
N PHE A 33 -6.12 -10.41 5.81
CA PHE A 33 -6.63 -9.81 7.05
C PHE A 33 -7.99 -10.38 7.44
N SER A 34 -8.90 -10.55 6.47
CA SER A 34 -10.21 -11.16 6.68
C SER A 34 -10.10 -12.63 7.11
N ASN A 35 -9.18 -13.38 6.51
CA ASN A 35 -8.92 -14.77 6.89
C ASN A 35 -8.36 -14.86 8.32
N ALA A 36 -7.39 -14.01 8.68
CA ALA A 36 -6.88 -13.93 10.04
C ALA A 36 -7.99 -13.59 11.03
N THR A 37 -8.80 -12.58 10.74
CA THR A 37 -9.95 -12.15 11.56
C THR A 37 -10.94 -13.28 11.79
N THR A 38 -11.24 -14.08 10.75
CA THR A 38 -12.14 -15.23 10.86
C THR A 38 -11.62 -16.27 11.83
N ILE A 39 -10.31 -16.51 11.85
CA ILE A 39 -9.68 -17.42 12.84
C ILE A 39 -9.77 -16.80 14.24
N ILE A 40 -9.29 -15.56 14.39
CA ILE A 40 -9.23 -14.84 15.68
C ILE A 40 -10.60 -14.83 16.38
N THR A 41 -11.66 -14.52 15.64
CA THR A 41 -13.03 -14.48 16.17
C THR A 41 -13.58 -15.84 16.59
N ARG A 42 -13.06 -16.94 16.02
CA ARG A 42 -13.46 -18.31 16.38
C ARG A 42 -12.67 -18.88 17.55
N LEU A 43 -11.45 -18.39 17.81
CA LEU A 43 -10.59 -18.92 18.87
C LEU A 43 -11.28 -18.99 20.25
N PRO A 44 -12.04 -17.98 20.72
CA PRO A 44 -12.73 -18.08 22.00
C PRO A 44 -13.78 -19.20 22.05
N VAL A 45 -14.49 -19.42 20.94
CA VAL A 45 -15.51 -20.48 20.82
C VAL A 45 -14.86 -21.86 20.82
N LEU A 46 -13.74 -22.01 20.12
CA LEU A 46 -12.96 -23.26 20.10
C LEU A 46 -12.23 -23.49 21.44
N GLY A 47 -11.90 -22.43 22.18
CA GLY A 47 -11.30 -22.55 23.51
C GLY A 47 -12.24 -23.14 24.56
N ASP A 48 -13.56 -22.93 24.39
CA ASP A 48 -14.55 -23.38 25.37
C ASP A 48 -14.86 -24.88 25.19
N ALA A 49 -14.36 -25.68 26.14
CA ALA A 49 -14.62 -27.12 26.21
C ALA A 49 -16.12 -27.45 26.21
N LYS A 50 -16.99 -26.50 26.60
CA LYS A 50 -18.45 -26.68 26.58
C LYS A 50 -18.97 -26.98 25.17
N ASN A 51 -18.35 -26.39 24.15
CA ASN A 51 -18.82 -26.41 22.76
C ASN A 51 -18.55 -27.74 22.03
N TYR A 52 -17.83 -28.68 22.64
CA TYR A 52 -17.44 -29.93 21.98
C TYR A 52 -18.47 -31.05 22.09
N GLY A 53 -19.47 -30.94 22.99
CA GLY A 53 -20.55 -31.93 23.10
C GLY A 53 -20.06 -33.38 23.14
N VAL A 54 -20.55 -34.20 22.19
CA VAL A 54 -20.15 -35.61 22.05
C VAL A 54 -18.68 -35.81 21.67
N LEU A 55 -18.04 -34.81 21.05
CA LEU A 55 -16.64 -34.88 20.63
C LEU A 55 -15.66 -34.84 21.81
N ARG A 56 -16.11 -34.50 23.03
CA ARG A 56 -15.26 -34.53 24.23
C ARG A 56 -14.67 -35.92 24.54
N CYS A 57 -15.22 -36.98 23.98
CA CYS A 57 -14.65 -38.33 24.11
C CYS A 57 -13.38 -38.53 23.27
N VAL A 58 -13.13 -37.66 22.27
CA VAL A 58 -11.93 -37.69 21.45
C VAL A 58 -10.78 -37.07 22.25
N PRO A 59 -9.70 -37.82 22.55
CA PRO A 59 -8.55 -37.29 23.27
C PRO A 59 -7.96 -36.07 22.55
N ASN A 60 -7.62 -35.03 23.32
CA ASN A 60 -6.95 -33.81 22.85
C ASN A 60 -7.65 -33.03 21.71
N ILE A 61 -8.92 -33.31 21.40
CA ILE A 61 -9.63 -32.69 20.27
C ILE A 61 -9.62 -31.15 20.31
N ARG A 62 -9.65 -30.57 21.51
CA ARG A 62 -9.62 -29.12 21.68
C ARG A 62 -8.24 -28.57 21.38
N GLU A 63 -7.23 -29.15 22.01
CA GLU A 63 -5.82 -28.77 21.88
C GLU A 63 -5.37 -28.92 20.42
N ASP A 64 -5.72 -30.02 19.77
CA ASP A 64 -5.38 -30.29 18.37
C ASP A 64 -6.06 -29.30 17.42
N LEU A 65 -7.35 -28.99 17.64
CA LEU A 65 -8.09 -28.04 16.82
C LEU A 65 -7.57 -26.61 16.99
N LEU A 66 -7.31 -26.18 18.22
CA LEU A 66 -6.70 -24.88 18.51
C LEU A 66 -5.30 -24.79 17.90
N GLY A 67 -4.49 -25.85 18.02
CA GLY A 67 -3.17 -25.94 17.40
C GLY A 67 -3.25 -25.69 15.89
N LYS A 68 -4.18 -26.36 15.19
CA LYS A 68 -4.37 -26.16 13.74
C LYS A 68 -4.83 -24.75 13.37
N GLN A 69 -5.68 -24.12 14.19
CA GLN A 69 -6.08 -22.72 13.97
C GLN A 69 -4.89 -21.77 14.15
N MET A 70 -4.07 -21.98 15.18
CA MET A 70 -2.89 -21.16 15.46
C MET A 70 -1.82 -21.31 14.37
N GLU A 71 -1.55 -22.54 13.90
CA GLU A 71 -0.65 -22.79 12.76
C GLU A 71 -1.13 -22.05 11.50
N SER A 72 -2.44 -22.11 11.21
CA SER A 72 -3.01 -21.38 10.07
C SER A 72 -2.93 -19.87 10.24
N LEU A 73 -3.14 -19.35 11.45
CA LEU A 73 -3.05 -17.92 11.75
C LEU A 73 -1.62 -17.42 11.58
N GLU A 74 -0.64 -18.18 12.06
CA GLU A 74 0.78 -17.86 11.91
C GLU A 74 1.19 -17.79 10.43
N LEU A 75 0.74 -18.75 9.63
CA LEU A 75 0.96 -18.72 8.18
C LEU A 75 0.35 -17.48 7.53
N ILE A 76 -0.87 -17.09 7.91
CA ILE A 76 -1.50 -15.87 7.38
C ILE A 76 -0.71 -14.62 7.80
N PHE A 77 -0.19 -14.57 9.03
CA PHE A 77 0.67 -13.47 9.47
C PHE A 77 1.98 -13.39 8.68
N VAL A 78 2.58 -14.53 8.31
CA VAL A 78 3.72 -14.57 7.38
C VAL A 78 3.33 -13.97 6.03
N LEU A 79 2.23 -14.43 5.43
CA LEU A 79 1.76 -13.94 4.12
C LEU A 79 1.43 -12.45 4.12
N MET A 80 0.89 -11.91 5.21
CA MET A 80 0.65 -10.46 5.34
C MET A 80 1.97 -9.68 5.42
N ARG A 81 2.98 -10.19 6.12
CA ARG A 81 4.31 -9.56 6.16
C ARG A 81 4.98 -9.55 4.79
N GLU A 82 4.91 -10.65 4.04
CA GLU A 82 5.40 -10.69 2.65
C GLU A 82 4.68 -9.66 1.77
N THR A 83 3.36 -9.53 1.92
CA THR A 83 2.58 -8.52 1.18
C THR A 83 2.99 -7.10 1.57
N LEU A 84 3.31 -6.84 2.84
CA LEU A 84 3.87 -5.55 3.29
C LEU A 84 5.26 -5.28 2.72
N GLU A 85 6.10 -6.30 2.56
CA GLU A 85 7.41 -6.13 1.91
C GLU A 85 7.25 -5.67 0.45
N GLU A 86 6.27 -6.22 -0.27
CA GLU A 86 5.90 -5.78 -1.63
C GLU A 86 5.43 -4.32 -1.64
N PHE A 87 4.56 -3.91 -0.70
CA PHE A 87 4.19 -2.50 -0.54
C PHE A 87 5.39 -1.58 -0.28
N SER A 88 6.32 -2.00 0.59
CA SER A 88 7.55 -1.23 0.84
C SER A 88 8.41 -1.15 -0.43
N GLY A 89 8.38 -2.19 -1.27
CA GLY A 89 9.01 -2.20 -2.59
C GLY A 89 8.50 -1.08 -3.49
N ILE A 90 7.18 -0.92 -3.59
CA ILE A 90 6.54 0.15 -4.36
C ILE A 90 6.93 1.53 -3.79
N ALA A 91 6.77 1.74 -2.49
CA ALA A 91 7.08 3.02 -1.84
C ALA A 91 8.55 3.44 -2.04
N LYS A 92 9.49 2.48 -1.87
CA LYS A 92 10.92 2.69 -2.14
C LYS A 92 11.20 2.92 -3.62
N GLY A 93 10.47 2.24 -4.51
CA GLY A 93 10.51 2.43 -5.96
C GLY A 93 10.18 3.85 -6.35
N LEU A 94 9.05 4.38 -5.86
CA LEU A 94 8.63 5.77 -6.09
C LEU A 94 9.67 6.78 -5.59
N SER A 95 10.15 6.60 -4.36
CA SER A 95 11.22 7.43 -3.78
C SER A 95 12.50 7.41 -4.62
N LYS A 96 12.84 6.25 -5.20
CA LYS A 96 13.99 6.09 -6.10
C LYS A 96 13.76 6.85 -7.41
N VAL A 97 12.59 6.71 -8.04
CA VAL A 97 12.25 7.44 -9.28
C VAL A 97 12.32 8.96 -9.03
N LEU A 98 11.83 9.44 -7.89
CA LEU A 98 11.92 10.85 -7.50
C LEU A 98 13.36 11.33 -7.36
N ARG A 99 14.20 10.58 -6.64
CA ARG A 99 15.62 10.91 -6.46
C ARG A 99 16.37 10.93 -7.78
N ASP A 100 16.18 9.91 -8.61
CA ASP A 100 16.83 9.80 -9.91
C ASP A 100 16.40 10.94 -10.84
N THR A 101 15.14 11.37 -10.76
CA THR A 101 14.59 12.50 -11.54
C THR A 101 15.14 13.83 -11.06
N ASN A 102 15.22 14.05 -9.75
CA ASN A 102 15.89 15.22 -9.20
C ASN A 102 17.37 15.31 -9.61
N GLN A 103 18.10 14.19 -9.57
CA GLN A 103 19.49 14.15 -10.02
C GLN A 103 19.63 14.46 -11.50
N MET A 104 18.72 13.96 -12.34
CA MET A 104 18.72 14.26 -13.77
C MET A 104 18.47 15.75 -14.06
N VAL A 105 17.52 16.36 -13.35
CA VAL A 105 17.17 17.78 -13.49
C VAL A 105 18.30 18.70 -13.00
N ARG A 106 19.10 18.25 -12.02
CA ARG A 106 20.21 19.01 -11.43
C ARG A 106 21.60 18.68 -12.01
N GLY A 107 21.75 17.53 -12.69
CA GLY A 107 23.03 16.87 -12.96
C GLY A 107 23.78 17.26 -14.24
N GLY A 108 23.34 18.28 -14.97
CA GLY A 108 24.08 18.84 -16.10
C GLY A 108 23.56 20.24 -16.36
N SER A 109 24.33 21.26 -15.98
CA SER A 109 23.87 22.67 -15.89
C SER A 109 22.51 22.80 -15.21
N ALA A 110 22.52 22.76 -13.87
CA ALA A 110 21.32 22.84 -13.04
C ALA A 110 20.30 23.84 -13.61
N LEU A 111 19.09 23.36 -13.93
CA LEU A 111 18.04 24.21 -14.47
C LEU A 111 17.74 25.33 -13.48
N SER A 112 17.71 26.56 -13.98
CA SER A 112 17.30 27.71 -13.17
C SER A 112 15.82 27.58 -12.78
N ALA A 113 15.40 28.26 -11.72
CA ALA A 113 13.99 28.28 -11.29
C ALA A 113 13.04 28.68 -12.44
N LYS A 114 13.46 29.62 -13.30
CA LYS A 114 12.70 30.04 -14.49
C LYS A 114 12.52 28.93 -15.51
N GLN A 115 13.50 28.04 -15.65
CA GLN A 115 13.44 26.90 -16.58
C GLN A 115 12.61 25.75 -16.03
N LEU A 116 12.54 25.58 -14.71
CA LEU A 116 11.67 24.58 -14.08
C LEU A 116 10.19 24.92 -14.25
N GLN A 117 9.87 26.22 -14.21
CA GLN A 117 8.50 26.75 -14.36
C GLN A 117 8.11 27.09 -15.81
N LEU A 118 8.99 26.88 -16.79
CA LEU A 118 8.67 27.22 -18.17
C LEU A 118 7.70 26.19 -18.75
N GLN A 119 6.47 26.62 -18.98
CA GLN A 119 5.45 25.83 -19.69
C GLN A 119 5.67 25.91 -21.20
N VAL A 120 5.52 24.78 -21.90
CA VAL A 120 5.64 24.69 -23.36
C VAL A 120 4.33 24.15 -23.94
N GLY A 121 3.48 25.06 -24.43
CA GLY A 121 2.16 24.68 -24.93
C GLY A 121 1.30 24.07 -23.82
N ILE A 122 0.71 22.91 -24.09
CA ILE A 122 -0.13 22.16 -23.14
C ILE A 122 0.68 21.22 -22.23
N LEU A 123 2.00 21.12 -22.41
CA LEU A 123 2.84 20.24 -21.59
C LEU A 123 2.93 20.75 -20.15
N PRO A 124 3.00 19.85 -19.15
CA PRO A 124 3.27 20.26 -17.78
C PRO A 124 4.64 20.92 -17.66
N THR A 125 4.82 21.71 -16.61
CA THR A 125 6.15 22.17 -16.25
C THR A 125 6.96 21.02 -15.63
N ILE A 126 8.29 21.16 -15.57
CA ILE A 126 9.13 20.19 -14.87
C ILE A 126 8.83 20.23 -13.36
N ALA A 127 8.47 21.41 -12.84
CA ALA A 127 8.03 21.56 -11.45
C ALA A 127 6.76 20.73 -11.17
N ASP A 128 5.72 20.85 -12.01
CA ASP A 128 4.48 20.08 -11.85
C ASP A 128 4.75 18.57 -11.82
N CYS A 129 5.62 18.08 -12.71
CA CYS A 129 6.00 16.68 -12.74
C CYS A 129 6.75 16.23 -11.47
N LEU A 130 7.67 17.06 -10.97
CA LEU A 130 8.46 16.75 -9.78
C LEU A 130 7.60 16.80 -8.50
N ASP A 131 6.73 17.80 -8.40
CA ASP A 131 5.83 17.97 -7.28
C ASP A 131 4.79 16.85 -7.26
N GLY A 132 4.19 16.50 -8.39
CA GLY A 132 3.27 15.36 -8.49
C GLY A 132 3.94 14.03 -8.12
N LEU A 133 5.16 13.77 -8.61
CA LEU A 133 5.90 12.57 -8.24
C LEU A 133 6.29 12.54 -6.75
N ARG A 134 6.59 13.71 -6.17
CA ARG A 134 6.85 13.83 -4.73
C ARG A 134 5.60 13.52 -3.92
N THR A 135 4.47 14.13 -4.27
CA THR A 135 3.18 13.87 -3.61
C THR A 135 2.82 12.38 -3.68
N LEU A 136 2.92 11.75 -4.85
CA LEU A 136 2.71 10.31 -4.99
C LEU A 136 3.64 9.49 -4.09
N SER A 137 4.92 9.82 -4.03
CA SER A 137 5.88 9.13 -3.17
C SER A 137 5.54 9.29 -1.69
N ASP A 138 5.17 10.50 -1.26
CA ASP A 138 4.84 10.81 0.14
C ASP A 138 3.54 10.10 0.57
N MET A 139 2.51 10.10 -0.29
CA MET A 139 1.24 9.39 -0.09
C MET A 139 1.44 7.88 0.11
N HIS A 140 2.18 7.23 -0.80
CA HIS A 140 2.41 5.79 -0.73
C HIS A 140 3.30 5.40 0.45
N GLN A 141 4.26 6.24 0.82
CA GLN A 141 5.10 6.01 2.01
C GLN A 141 4.30 6.13 3.30
N ALA A 142 3.41 7.13 3.40
CA ALA A 142 2.52 7.31 4.54
C ALA A 142 1.51 6.15 4.66
N GLU A 143 0.91 5.75 3.55
CA GLU A 143 -0.03 4.63 3.53
C GLU A 143 0.65 3.31 3.90
N TYR A 144 1.85 3.03 3.36
CA TYR A 144 2.63 1.87 3.75
C TYR A 144 2.93 1.86 5.26
N ALA A 145 3.29 3.00 5.85
CA ALA A 145 3.56 3.11 7.28
C ALA A 145 2.30 2.83 8.12
N LEU A 146 1.14 3.32 7.69
CA LEU A 146 -0.16 3.04 8.30
C LEU A 146 -0.48 1.54 8.24
N LYS A 147 -0.43 0.94 7.05
CA LYS A 147 -0.69 -0.50 6.85
C LYS A 147 0.26 -1.35 7.71
N SER A 148 1.54 -1.01 7.73
CA SER A 148 2.53 -1.71 8.56
C SER A 148 2.22 -1.64 10.05
N SER A 149 1.77 -0.47 10.52
CA SER A 149 1.37 -0.26 11.92
C SER A 149 0.13 -1.09 12.27
N ILE A 150 -0.89 -1.09 11.39
CA ILE A 150 -2.12 -1.89 11.57
C ILE A 150 -1.79 -3.37 11.69
N ILE A 151 -1.01 -3.93 10.77
CA ILE A 151 -0.68 -5.35 10.77
C ILE A 151 0.20 -5.72 11.99
N SER A 152 1.06 -4.80 12.45
CA SER A 152 1.85 -5.01 13.66
C SER A 152 1.02 -5.03 14.95
N LEU A 153 -0.11 -4.32 14.95
CA LEU A 153 -1.06 -4.27 16.08
C LEU A 153 -2.04 -5.44 16.09
N LEU A 154 -2.25 -6.12 14.96
CA LEU A 154 -3.14 -7.26 14.87
C LEU A 154 -2.54 -8.46 15.62
N THR A 155 -3.23 -8.89 16.66
CA THR A 155 -2.87 -10.07 17.47
C THR A 155 -4.04 -11.04 17.56
N TRP A 156 -3.76 -12.27 17.99
CA TRP A 156 -4.82 -13.27 18.23
C TRP A 156 -5.76 -12.90 19.40
N THR A 157 -5.41 -11.88 20.19
CA THR A 157 -6.22 -11.34 21.29
C THR A 157 -6.94 -10.04 20.92
N SER A 158 -6.85 -9.59 19.67
CA SER A 158 -7.48 -8.34 19.22
C SER A 158 -8.99 -8.40 19.36
N SER A 159 -9.58 -7.31 19.86
CA SER A 159 -11.03 -7.21 20.04
C SER A 159 -11.75 -7.06 18.69
N SER A 160 -13.02 -7.46 18.62
CA SER A 160 -13.82 -7.29 17.40
C SER A 160 -13.96 -5.82 16.98
N SER A 161 -13.99 -4.89 17.92
CA SER A 161 -14.02 -3.45 17.63
C SER A 161 -12.71 -2.96 17.02
N ASP A 162 -11.56 -3.38 17.57
CA ASP A 162 -10.25 -2.99 17.05
C ASP A 162 -10.04 -3.56 15.65
N ILE A 163 -10.41 -4.83 15.44
CA ILE A 163 -10.35 -5.47 14.13
C ILE A 163 -11.21 -4.74 13.11
N ALA A 164 -12.41 -4.32 13.48
CA ALA A 164 -13.29 -3.55 12.59
C ALA A 164 -12.68 -2.19 12.21
N ALA A 165 -12.11 -1.47 13.18
CA ALA A 165 -11.45 -0.19 12.95
C ALA A 165 -10.20 -0.35 12.05
N MET A 166 -9.36 -1.35 12.34
CA MET A 166 -8.19 -1.70 11.53
C MET A 166 -8.59 -2.03 10.08
N ARG A 167 -9.61 -2.87 9.90
CA ARG A 167 -10.13 -3.21 8.56
C ARG A 167 -10.61 -1.97 7.82
N GLN A 168 -11.32 -1.07 8.50
CA GLN A 168 -11.84 0.14 7.87
C GLN A 168 -10.71 1.03 7.36
N LEU A 169 -9.66 1.24 8.16
CA LEU A 169 -8.47 1.99 7.74
C LEU A 169 -7.76 1.35 6.53
N LEU A 170 -7.66 0.02 6.47
CA LEU A 170 -7.07 -0.67 5.31
C LEU A 170 -7.91 -0.52 4.03
N VAL A 171 -9.25 -0.47 4.17
CA VAL A 171 -10.18 -0.28 3.05
C VAL A 171 -10.14 1.15 2.54
N ASP A 172 -10.17 2.13 3.44
CA ASP A 172 -10.31 3.55 3.09
C ASP A 172 -9.05 4.12 2.44
N GLN A 173 -7.88 3.57 2.75
CA GLN A 173 -6.57 4.03 2.27
C GLN A 173 -6.42 5.57 2.39
N PRO A 174 -6.55 6.13 3.60
CA PRO A 174 -6.77 7.56 3.79
C PRO A 174 -5.62 8.44 3.27
N ASN A 175 -4.42 7.89 3.10
CA ASN A 175 -3.29 8.64 2.55
C ASN A 175 -3.18 8.55 1.02
N ILE A 176 -4.05 7.79 0.35
CA ILE A 176 -4.11 7.67 -1.11
C ILE A 176 -5.53 7.99 -1.65
N PRO A 177 -6.01 9.24 -1.51
CA PRO A 177 -7.22 9.71 -2.19
C PRO A 177 -7.12 9.53 -3.72
N LYS A 178 -8.09 8.81 -4.29
CA LYS A 178 -8.10 8.46 -5.73
C LYS A 178 -8.22 9.67 -6.65
N ASP A 179 -9.00 10.65 -6.23
CA ASP A 179 -9.21 11.92 -6.91
C ASP A 179 -7.92 12.76 -6.98
N GLU A 180 -7.14 12.81 -5.90
CA GLU A 180 -5.84 13.49 -5.89
C GLU A 180 -4.83 12.79 -6.79
N VAL A 181 -4.74 11.45 -6.71
CA VAL A 181 -3.87 10.66 -7.60
C VAL A 181 -4.24 10.89 -9.07
N GLN A 182 -5.53 10.88 -9.40
CA GLN A 182 -6.00 11.14 -10.76
C GLN A 182 -5.66 12.57 -11.20
N SER A 183 -5.89 13.57 -10.35
CA SER A 183 -5.56 14.97 -10.65
C SER A 183 -4.07 15.15 -10.92
N ILE A 184 -3.18 14.46 -10.21
CA ILE A 184 -1.74 14.50 -10.46
C ILE A 184 -1.43 13.96 -11.86
N PHE A 185 -2.02 12.83 -12.23
CA PHE A 185 -1.79 12.26 -13.56
C PHE A 185 -2.42 13.10 -14.68
N ASP A 186 -3.58 13.70 -14.46
CA ASP A 186 -4.22 14.58 -15.44
C ASP A 186 -3.39 15.83 -15.72
N ILE A 187 -2.73 16.39 -14.70
CA ILE A 187 -1.79 17.51 -14.87
C ILE A 187 -0.55 17.06 -15.64
N ILE A 188 0.07 15.95 -15.23
CA ILE A 188 1.35 15.48 -15.82
C ILE A 188 1.17 14.98 -17.25
N PHE A 189 0.01 14.43 -17.59
CA PHE A 189 -0.28 13.86 -18.91
C PHE A 189 -1.39 14.64 -19.63
N ALA A 190 -1.54 15.94 -19.34
CA ALA A 190 -2.56 16.80 -19.94
C ALA A 190 -2.55 16.76 -21.49
N ASP A 191 -1.36 16.59 -22.08
CA ASP A 191 -1.18 16.49 -23.52
C ASP A 191 -1.63 15.17 -24.14
N GLU A 192 -1.91 14.15 -23.34
CA GLU A 192 -2.46 12.86 -23.77
C GLU A 192 -4.00 12.83 -23.68
N ILE A 193 -4.60 13.83 -23.01
CA ILE A 193 -6.05 13.93 -22.77
C ILE A 193 -6.73 14.85 -23.81
N CYS A 194 -5.97 15.75 -24.43
CA CYS A 194 -6.44 16.76 -25.40
C CYS A 194 -6.24 16.31 -26.86
#